data_AF-A0A957FG44-F1
#
_entry.id   AF-A0A957FG44-F1
#
_cell.length_a   1.000
_cell.length_b   1.000
_cell.length_c   1.000
_cell.angle_alpha   90.00
_cell.angle_beta   90.00
_cell.angle_gamma   90.00
#
_symmetry.space_group_name_H-M   'P 1'
#
loop_
_entity.id
_entity.type
_entity.pdbx_description
1 polymer ?
#
loop_
_entity_poly.entity_id
_entity_poly.type
_entity_poly.pdbx_seq_one_letter_code
_entity_poly.pdbx_strand_id
1 'polypeptide(L)'
;LFVKQARFAAQATYLDRNSSSQCYCNDQFLELETLGPEMTIAPGATVLHREVWQVYKDVALGETETAVIDLISALNLDTPSPYL
;
A
#
# COMPACT_ATOMS: atom_id res chain seq x y z
N LEU A 1 0.73 -8.33 -12.41
CA LEU A 1 0.16 -7.62 -11.26
C LEU A 1 1.26 -6.86 -10.52
N PHE A 2 1.04 -5.59 -10.21
CA PHE A 2 1.92 -4.78 -9.36
C PHE A 2 1.27 -4.63 -7.99
N VAL A 3 2.01 -4.96 -6.92
CA VAL A 3 1.52 -4.87 -5.55
C VAL A 3 2.43 -3.96 -4.75
N LYS A 4 1.83 -2.95 -4.12
CA LYS A 4 2.47 -2.05 -3.17
C LYS A 4 1.85 -2.27 -1.80
N GLN A 5 2.67 -2.50 -0.78
CA GLN A 5 2.23 -2.60 0.60
C GLN A 5 2.98 -1.58 1.46
N ALA A 6 2.26 -0.93 2.38
CA ALA A 6 2.80 -0.04 3.40
C ALA A 6 2.05 -0.27 4.72
N ARG A 7 2.66 0.05 5.86
CA ARG A 7 1.99 -0.07 7.16
C ARG A 7 0.89 0.98 7.28
N PHE A 8 -0.27 0.56 7.78
CA PHE A 8 -1.38 1.45 8.13
C PHE A 8 -1.63 1.41 9.64
N ALA A 9 -1.51 2.56 10.30
CA ALA A 9 -1.86 2.74 11.70
C ALA A 9 -3.29 3.32 11.80
N ALA A 10 -4.27 2.47 12.12
CA ALA A 10 -5.69 2.81 12.08
C ALA A 10 -6.13 3.92 13.06
N GLN A 11 -5.39 4.12 14.15
CA GLN A 11 -5.69 5.12 15.19
C GLN A 11 -4.83 6.38 15.06
N ALA A 12 -4.04 6.50 14.00
CA ALA A 12 -3.17 7.66 13.80
C ALA A 12 -3.85 8.73 12.95
N THR A 13 -3.38 9.97 13.09
CA THR A 13 -3.74 11.09 12.21
C THR A 13 -2.85 11.08 10.97
N TYR A 14 -3.41 11.35 9.80
CA TYR A 14 -2.64 11.57 8.57
C TYR A 14 -2.86 12.99 8.05
N LEU A 15 -1.78 13.61 7.59
CA LEU A 15 -1.77 15.04 7.27
C LEU A 15 -2.53 15.40 5.98
N ASP A 16 -2.81 14.42 5.11
CA ASP A 16 -3.67 14.65 3.96
C ASP A 16 -5.11 14.19 4.23
N ARG A 17 -5.88 15.06 4.89
CA ARG A 17 -7.31 14.83 5.18
C ARG A 17 -7.58 13.48 5.86
N ASN A 18 -6.64 13.04 6.70
CA ASN A 18 -6.65 11.74 7.36
C ASN A 18 -6.56 10.52 6.43
N SER A 19 -6.07 10.69 5.21
CA SER A 19 -5.77 9.61 4.28
C SER A 19 -4.35 9.08 4.45
N SER A 20 -4.22 7.76 4.59
CA SER A 20 -2.92 7.07 4.63
C SER A 20 -2.39 6.69 3.24
N SER A 21 -3.23 6.76 2.20
CA SER A 21 -2.86 6.39 0.83
C SER A 21 -3.73 7.11 -0.20
N GLN A 22 -3.14 7.47 -1.33
CA GLN A 22 -3.84 8.13 -2.42
C GLN A 22 -3.52 7.47 -3.75
N CYS A 23 -4.45 7.57 -4.68
CA CYS A 23 -4.32 7.00 -6.01
C CYS A 23 -4.77 8.04 -7.04
N TYR A 24 -3.90 8.32 -8.02
CA TYR A 24 -4.25 9.07 -9.21
C TYR A 24 -4.08 8.15 -10.41
N CYS A 25 -5.05 8.15 -11.33
CA CYS A 25 -5.03 7.31 -12.52
C CYS A 25 -5.55 8.10 -13.72
N ASN A 26 -4.80 8.06 -14.82
CA ASN A 26 -5.22 8.55 -16.13
C ASN A 26 -4.75 7.59 -17.24
N ASP A 27 -4.87 8.00 -18.49
CA ASP A 27 -4.46 7.24 -19.67
C ASP A 27 -2.93 7.18 -19.89
N GLN A 28 -2.16 7.97 -19.14
CA GLN A 28 -0.70 8.07 -19.27
C GLN A 28 0.03 7.33 -18.15
N PHE A 29 -0.45 7.42 -16.91
CA PHE A 29 0.20 6.83 -15.75
C PHE A 29 -0.77 6.59 -14.57
N LEU A 30 -0.28 5.78 -13.65
CA LEU A 30 -0.85 5.51 -12.34
C LEU A 30 0.14 5.99 -11.27
N GLU A 31 -0.36 6.73 -10.29
CA GLU A 31 0.38 7.12 -9.09
C GLU A 31 -0.25 6.45 -7.87
N LEU A 32 0.58 5.83 -7.04
CA LEU A 32 0.20 5.23 -5.77
C LEU A 32 1.03 5.88 -4.67
N GLU A 33 0.43 6.78 -3.90
CA GLU A 33 1.07 7.49 -2.80
C GLU A 33 0.72 6.82 -1.46
N THR A 34 1.69 6.74 -0.55
CA THR A 34 1.44 6.33 0.84
C THR A 34 2.05 7.33 1.81
N LEU A 35 1.33 7.64 2.89
CA LEU A 35 1.76 8.59 3.91
C LEU A 35 2.05 7.88 5.23
N GLY A 36 3.12 8.32 5.89
CA GLY A 36 3.32 8.04 7.31
C GLY A 36 2.34 8.83 8.18
N PRO A 37 2.07 8.38 9.41
CA PRO A 37 1.24 9.13 10.35
C PRO A 37 1.91 10.44 10.79
N GLU A 38 1.11 11.40 11.23
CA GLU A 38 1.57 12.61 11.89
C GLU A 38 2.40 12.25 13.14
N MET A 39 3.60 12.84 13.25
CA MET A 39 4.51 12.59 14.35
C MET A 39 5.41 13.79 14.62
N THR A 40 5.64 14.09 15.90
CA THR A 40 6.71 14.99 16.34
C THR A 40 8.02 14.23 16.46
N ILE A 41 9.06 14.69 15.75
CA ILE A 41 10.39 14.06 15.76
C ILE A 41 11.34 14.90 16.60
N ALA A 42 11.98 14.30 17.60
CA ALA A 42 12.94 14.97 18.47
C ALA A 42 14.31 15.18 17.77
N PRO A 43 15.15 16.13 18.23
CA PRO A 43 16.51 16.28 17.72
C PRO A 43 17.30 14.97 17.79
N GLY A 44 17.89 14.56 16.66
CA GLY A 44 18.65 13.32 16.55
C GLY A 44 17.81 12.05 16.39
N ALA A 45 16.48 12.13 16.45
CA ALA A 45 15.60 10.99 16.19
C ALA A 45 15.41 10.77 14.68
N THR A 46 14.93 9.58 14.31
CA THR A 46 14.60 9.21 12.93
C THR A 46 13.29 8.44 12.92
N VAL A 47 12.51 8.65 11.87
CA VAL A 47 11.32 7.87 11.54
C VAL A 47 11.55 7.18 10.19
N LEU A 48 11.01 5.98 10.02
CA LEU A 48 11.05 5.25 8.77
C LEU A 48 9.62 5.01 8.28
N HIS A 49 9.35 5.45 7.06
CA HIS A 49 8.21 5.00 6.28
C HIS A 49 8.71 3.99 5.26
N ARG A 50 8.13 2.79 5.24
CA ARG A 50 8.59 1.69 4.39
C ARG A 50 7.47 1.23 3.48
N GLU A 51 7.82 1.09 2.21
CA GLU A 51 6.98 0.50 1.18
C GLU A 51 7.65 -0.77 0.65
N VAL A 52 6.84 -1.80 0.41
CA VAL A 52 7.28 -3.03 -0.25
C VAL A 52 6.59 -3.14 -1.59
N TRP A 53 7.39 -3.24 -2.65
CA TRP A 53 6.93 -3.32 -4.03
C TRP A 53 7.24 -4.70 -4.61
N GLN A 54 6.23 -5.33 -5.20
CA GLN A 54 6.33 -6.67 -5.77
C GLN A 54 5.69 -6.71 -7.15
N VAL A 55 6.31 -7.44 -8.07
CA VAL A 55 5.84 -7.63 -9.44
C VAL A 55 5.61 -9.10 -9.70
N TYR A 56 4.37 -9.44 -10.00
CA TYR A 56 3.95 -10.79 -10.34
C TYR A 56 3.68 -10.88 -11.83
N LYS A 57 4.38 -11.79 -12.50
CA LYS A 57 4.17 -12.12 -13.92
C LYS A 57 3.04 -13.13 -14.08
N ASP A 58 2.47 -13.18 -15.28
CA ASP A 58 1.53 -14.24 -15.71
C ASP A 58 0.29 -14.39 -14.81
N VAL A 59 -0.19 -13.28 -14.26
CA VAL A 59 -1.38 -13.26 -13.39
C VAL A 59 -2.65 -13.20 -14.23
N ALA A 60 -3.49 -14.23 -14.13
CA ALA A 60 -4.83 -14.22 -14.68
C ALA A 60 -5.76 -13.41 -13.76
N LEU A 61 -6.07 -12.18 -14.16
CA LEU A 61 -7.03 -11.33 -13.46
C LEU A 61 -8.43 -11.60 -14.01
N GLY A 62 -9.37 -11.97 -13.14
CA GLY A 62 -10.79 -11.98 -13.50
C GLY A 62 -11.40 -10.58 -13.37
N GLU A 63 -12.53 -10.36 -14.03
CA GLU A 63 -13.22 -9.05 -14.04
C GLU A 63 -14.15 -8.83 -12.83
N THR A 64 -14.25 -9.80 -11.92
CA THR A 64 -15.15 -9.74 -10.76
C THR A 64 -14.38 -9.52 -9.46
N GLU A 65 -15.03 -8.90 -8.48
CA GLU A 65 -14.48 -8.75 -7.14
C GLU A 65 -14.08 -10.10 -6.52
N THR A 66 -14.92 -11.13 -6.71
CA THR A 66 -14.62 -12.50 -6.26
C THR A 66 -13.31 -13.01 -6.84
N ALA A 67 -13.08 -12.83 -8.15
CA ALA A 67 -11.83 -13.27 -8.78
C ALA A 67 -10.60 -12.51 -8.24
N VAL A 68 -10.75 -11.24 -7.88
CA VAL A 68 -9.69 -10.45 -7.24
C VAL A 68 -9.41 -10.96 -5.81
N ILE A 69 -10.46 -11.26 -5.03
CA ILE A 69 -10.33 -11.82 -3.68
C ILE A 69 -9.62 -13.17 -3.72
N ASP A 70 -10.03 -14.07 -4.62
CA ASP A 70 -9.43 -15.39 -4.80
C ASP A 70 -7.94 -15.27 -5.18
N LEU A 71 -7.59 -14.30 -6.02
CA LEU A 71 -6.21 -13.99 -6.39
C LEU A 71 -5.39 -13.46 -5.21
N ILE A 72 -5.95 -12.59 -4.37
CA ILE A 72 -5.30 -12.08 -3.16
C ILE A 72 -4.95 -13.24 -2.24
N SER A 73 -5.90 -14.15 -1.99
CA SER A 73 -5.66 -15.35 -1.18
C SER A 73 -4.63 -16.29 -1.82
N ALA A 74 -4.72 -16.54 -3.13
CA ALA A 74 -3.78 -17.42 -3.83
C ALA A 74 -2.33 -16.90 -3.80
N LEU A 75 -2.14 -15.58 -3.78
CA LEU A 75 -0.85 -14.93 -3.68
C LEU A 75 -0.42 -14.62 -2.23
N ASN A 76 -1.22 -14.99 -1.22
CA ASN A 76 -1.01 -14.68 0.20
C ASN A 76 -0.86 -13.17 0.50
N LEU A 77 -1.58 -12.33 -0.26
CA LEU A 77 -1.54 -10.87 -0.14
C LEU A 77 -2.50 -10.33 0.93
N ASP A 78 -3.28 -11.21 1.56
CA ASP A 78 -4.15 -10.96 2.70
C ASP A 78 -3.36 -10.77 4.01
N THR A 79 -2.08 -11.14 4.01
CA THR A 79 -1.16 -10.90 5.12
C THR A 79 -0.17 -9.77 4.82
N PRO A 80 0.26 -8.99 5.83
CA PRO A 80 1.31 -8.00 5.64
C PRO A 80 2.59 -8.66 5.14
N SER A 81 3.28 -8.00 4.19
CA SER A 81 4.59 -8.45 3.75
C SER A 81 5.53 -8.67 4.93
N PRO A 82 6.32 -9.77 4.96
CA PRO A 82 7.31 -10.01 6.01
C PRO A 82 8.44 -8.98 6.01
N TYR A 83 8.52 -8.14 4.98
CA TYR A 83 9.50 -7.06 4.85
C TYR A 83 8.99 -5.71 5.40
N LEU A 84 7.75 -5.65 5.91
CA LEU A 84 7.14 -4.45 6.51
C LEU A 84 7.33 -4.33 8.01
#